data_AF-A0A530Z0M9-F1
#
_entry.id   AF-A0A530Z0M9-F1
#
_cell.length_a   1.000
_cell.length_b   1.000
_cell.length_c   1.000
_cell.angle_alpha   90.00
_cell.angle_beta   90.00
_cell.angle_gamma   90.00
#
_symmetry.space_group_name_H-M   'P 1'
#
loop_
_entity.id
_entity.type
_entity.pdbx_description
1 polymer ?
#
loop_
_entity_poly.entity_id
_entity_poly.type
_entity_poly.pdbx_seq_one_letter_code
_entity_poly.pdbx_strand_id
1 'polypeptide(L)'
;MGFLVPIFTTVASAIGLGGVASWLGGSTILAGLARFGLGLAAKYALGSLFGGGQQSQAQASQLDTTYGEDLARSVAMGRVGTAGQLVYRNAYSSGNRRVQDVRILSHFRITGITRVRYKGEWKTLGGIEDATKGFRVQSIDAEVWVKLYIGTMDQTADAGLIAKSNPLGRWTSDHRGAGIAYAVVTSILDREHLQQPWEAFFEIEGAPLYDWRKDTTVGGSGSHRWNDQDTWDFTENPHLMAYALERGIFNGSEMMVGKGAPASRLPLDMWTLAANISDETVGPVKRYTAGLIAAAGSGVTHDQNLQPLLEASASTWV
;
A
#
# COMPACT_ATOMS: atom_id res chain seq x y z
N MET A 1 -11.59 54.73 -36.05
CA MET A 1 -11.49 55.85 -35.10
C MET A 1 -11.00 55.27 -33.78
N GLY A 2 -9.74 55.54 -33.44
CA GLY A 2 -9.06 54.98 -32.28
C GLY A 2 -9.44 55.64 -30.96
N PHE A 3 -8.51 55.52 -30.00
CA PHE A 3 -8.48 56.05 -28.63
C PHE A 3 -9.21 55.18 -27.60
N LEU A 4 -8.65 54.73 -26.46
CA LEU A 4 -7.46 55.11 -25.69
C LEU A 4 -6.97 53.96 -24.79
N VAL A 5 -5.67 53.95 -24.54
CA VAL A 5 -4.96 53.29 -23.43
C VAL A 5 -5.09 54.15 -22.16
N PRO A 6 -5.00 53.55 -20.95
CA PRO A 6 -3.96 54.03 -20.04
C PRO A 6 -3.10 52.90 -19.46
N ILE A 7 -1.80 53.17 -19.47
CA ILE A 7 -0.73 52.50 -18.72
C ILE A 7 -0.81 53.02 -17.29
N PHE A 8 -0.79 52.14 -16.28
CA PHE A 8 -0.02 52.33 -15.04
C PHE A 8 0.39 50.97 -14.46
N THR A 9 1.69 50.87 -14.24
CA THR A 9 2.45 49.82 -13.55
C THR A 9 2.19 49.82 -12.04
N THR A 10 2.11 48.64 -11.41
CA THR A 10 2.74 48.33 -10.10
C THR A 10 2.81 46.82 -9.88
N VAL A 11 4.03 46.31 -9.71
CA VAL A 11 4.31 44.99 -9.13
C VAL A 11 3.97 45.05 -7.64
N ALA A 12 3.12 44.14 -7.17
CA ALA A 12 3.04 43.77 -5.77
C ALA A 12 2.76 42.27 -5.67
N SER A 13 3.83 41.53 -5.37
CA SER A 13 3.81 40.15 -4.89
C SER A 13 2.83 39.98 -3.73
N ALA A 14 1.81 39.16 -3.90
CA ALA A 14 1.03 38.61 -2.80
C ALA A 14 0.69 37.15 -3.15
N ILE A 15 1.38 36.26 -2.46
CA ILE A 15 1.14 34.82 -2.40
C ILE A 15 -0.31 34.62 -1.99
N GLY A 16 -1.14 34.16 -2.93
CA GLY A 16 -2.56 33.90 -2.74
C GLY A 16 -2.88 32.50 -3.24
N LEU A 17 -2.84 31.54 -2.32
CA LEU A 17 -3.46 30.23 -2.45
C LEU A 17 -4.93 30.42 -2.81
N GLY A 18 -5.33 30.06 -4.04
CA GLY A 18 -6.71 30.22 -4.48
C GLY A 18 -6.92 29.76 -5.91
N GLY A 19 -7.32 28.51 -6.07
CA GLY A 19 -7.58 27.93 -7.40
C GLY A 19 -8.13 26.50 -7.36
N VAL A 20 -9.06 26.20 -6.46
CA VAL A 20 -9.98 25.05 -6.65
C VAL A 20 -11.39 25.60 -6.57
N ALA A 21 -11.93 25.97 -7.73
CA ALA A 21 -13.28 26.48 -7.87
C ALA A 21 -14.29 25.33 -8.00
N SER A 22 -15.29 25.40 -7.12
CA SER A 22 -16.70 25.12 -7.37
C SER A 22 -17.14 23.70 -7.74
N TRP A 23 -17.59 22.95 -6.73
CA TRP A 23 -18.88 22.24 -6.82
C TRP A 23 -19.53 22.12 -5.44
N LEU A 24 -20.04 23.25 -4.94
CA LEU A 24 -20.96 23.30 -3.80
C LEU A 24 -22.21 24.06 -4.22
N GLY A 25 -23.24 23.31 -4.60
CA GLY A 25 -24.57 23.83 -4.89
C GLY A 25 -25.58 22.69 -4.95
N GLY A 26 -26.46 22.61 -3.95
CA GLY A 26 -27.65 21.77 -3.99
C GLY A 26 -27.84 20.86 -2.76
N SER A 27 -28.79 21.22 -1.91
CA SER A 27 -29.08 20.68 -0.58
C SER A 27 -29.67 19.26 -0.54
N THR A 28 -29.18 18.41 0.38
CA THR A 28 -29.86 17.94 1.62
C THR A 28 -29.16 16.67 2.16
N ILE A 29 -28.83 16.66 3.46
CA ILE A 29 -28.29 15.53 4.29
C ILE A 29 -26.78 15.18 4.16
N LEU A 30 -25.90 16.10 3.75
CA LEU A 30 -24.43 15.90 3.87
C LEU A 30 -23.71 17.13 4.44
N ALA A 31 -24.19 17.62 5.58
CA ALA A 31 -23.60 18.75 6.31
C ALA A 31 -22.73 18.32 7.52
N GLY A 32 -22.07 17.16 7.43
CA GLY A 32 -21.46 16.51 8.59
C GLY A 32 -20.08 15.91 8.36
N LEU A 33 -19.17 16.62 7.67
CA LEU A 33 -17.74 16.29 7.70
C LEU A 33 -16.90 17.55 7.88
N ALA A 34 -17.03 18.13 9.07
CA ALA A 34 -16.06 19.08 9.61
C ALA A 34 -16.13 18.94 11.13
N ARG A 35 -15.33 18.01 11.68
CA ARG A 35 -14.80 17.97 13.06
C ARG A 35 -14.27 16.57 13.39
N PHE A 36 -12.96 16.41 13.29
CA PHE A 36 -12.15 15.80 14.36
C PHE A 36 -10.81 16.52 14.37
N GLY A 37 -10.38 16.93 15.56
CA GLY A 37 -9.24 17.82 15.76
C GLY A 37 -8.14 17.20 16.63
N LEU A 38 -7.01 17.91 16.57
CA LEU A 38 -5.95 18.05 17.58
C LEU A 38 -5.01 16.85 17.84
N GLY A 39 -3.75 17.03 17.41
CA GLY A 39 -2.68 17.26 18.38
C GLY A 39 -1.64 16.15 18.52
N LEU A 40 -0.56 16.20 17.73
CA LEU A 40 0.81 15.84 18.12
C LEU A 40 1.81 16.21 17.01
N ALA A 41 3.03 16.58 17.43
CA ALA A 41 4.25 16.81 16.65
C ALA A 41 4.54 18.21 16.05
N ALA A 42 4.77 19.19 16.93
CA ALA A 42 5.47 20.45 16.64
C ALA A 42 7.00 20.29 16.37
N LYS A 43 7.45 19.18 15.75
CA LYS A 43 8.87 18.95 15.41
C LYS A 43 9.17 18.67 13.93
N TYR A 44 8.18 18.67 13.05
CA TYR A 44 8.38 18.40 11.61
C TYR A 44 7.99 19.56 10.67
N ALA A 45 7.75 20.76 11.21
CA ALA A 45 7.29 21.92 10.44
C ALA A 45 8.42 22.80 9.88
N LEU A 46 9.47 22.20 9.29
CA LEU A 46 10.50 22.94 8.53
C LEU A 46 10.56 22.54 7.04
N GLY A 47 9.84 21.50 6.61
CA GLY A 47 9.84 21.03 5.22
C GLY A 47 8.71 21.58 4.33
N SER A 48 7.70 22.24 4.89
CA SER A 48 6.44 22.55 4.16
C SER A 48 6.44 23.89 3.42
N LEU A 49 7.57 24.59 3.32
CA LEU A 49 7.67 25.88 2.59
C LEU A 49 8.22 25.74 1.17
N PHE A 50 8.66 24.54 0.76
CA PHE A 50 9.12 24.26 -0.59
C PHE A 50 8.47 22.99 -1.11
N GLY A 51 7.38 23.13 -1.88
CA GLY A 51 6.91 22.15 -2.88
C GLY A 51 7.01 20.66 -2.53
N GLY A 52 6.64 20.27 -1.31
CA GLY A 52 6.75 18.87 -0.87
C GLY A 52 5.44 18.14 -1.08
N GLY A 53 5.32 17.42 -2.20
CA GLY A 53 4.42 16.28 -2.28
C GLY A 53 4.70 15.35 -1.09
N GLN A 54 3.65 14.72 -0.56
CA GLN A 54 3.65 13.87 0.62
C GLN A 54 4.86 12.91 0.59
N GLN A 55 5.88 13.21 1.41
CA GLN A 55 7.13 12.45 1.41
C GLN A 55 6.85 11.03 1.89
N SER A 56 6.88 10.08 0.96
CA SER A 56 6.61 8.67 1.23
C SER A 56 7.84 8.04 1.89
N GLN A 57 8.02 8.22 3.19
CA GLN A 57 9.12 7.56 3.90
C GLN A 57 8.83 6.06 4.07
N ALA A 58 9.88 5.25 4.11
CA ALA A 58 9.77 3.83 4.42
C ALA A 58 9.18 3.66 5.84
N GLN A 59 8.10 2.90 5.96
CA GLN A 59 7.36 2.77 7.23
C GLN A 59 6.99 1.32 7.49
N ALA A 60 7.09 0.90 8.76
CA ALA A 60 6.59 -0.41 9.18
C ALA A 60 5.05 -0.44 9.29
N SER A 61 4.41 0.73 9.43
CA SER A 61 2.96 0.86 9.53
C SER A 61 2.48 2.17 8.91
N GLN A 62 1.53 2.08 7.97
CA GLN A 62 0.87 3.24 7.36
C GLN A 62 -0.55 3.36 7.91
N LEU A 63 -0.73 4.22 8.92
CA LEU A 63 -1.98 4.35 9.68
C LEU A 63 -3.06 5.14 8.95
N ASP A 64 -2.66 6.11 8.12
CA ASP A 64 -3.58 6.98 7.40
C ASP A 64 -3.88 6.45 6.01
N THR A 65 -5.16 6.51 5.61
CA THR A 65 -5.54 6.26 4.21
C THR A 65 -5.00 7.39 3.35
N THR A 66 -4.13 7.07 2.38
CA THR A 66 -3.66 8.06 1.42
C THR A 66 -4.61 8.15 0.23
N TYR A 67 -4.84 9.37 -0.24
CA TYR A 67 -5.74 9.70 -1.35
C TYR A 67 -4.95 10.38 -2.46
N GLY A 68 -5.26 10.06 -3.72
CA GLY A 68 -4.58 10.61 -4.90
C GLY A 68 -4.03 9.51 -5.81
N GLU A 69 -3.79 9.83 -7.07
CA GLU A 69 -3.31 8.89 -8.09
C GLU A 69 -1.79 8.98 -8.33
N ASP A 70 -1.17 10.14 -8.02
CA ASP A 70 0.27 10.39 -8.18
C ASP A 70 1.00 10.24 -6.84
N LEU A 71 1.02 9.01 -6.32
CA LEU A 71 1.78 8.66 -5.12
C LEU A 71 2.99 7.81 -5.47
N ALA A 72 4.01 7.86 -4.61
CA ALA A 72 5.18 7.02 -4.75
C ALA A 72 4.78 5.54 -4.73
N ARG A 73 5.42 4.73 -5.59
CA ARG A 73 5.22 3.29 -5.56
C ARG A 73 5.74 2.73 -4.25
N SER A 74 5.06 1.73 -3.74
CA SER A 74 5.39 1.12 -2.46
C SER A 74 5.27 -0.40 -2.55
N VAL A 75 6.21 -1.11 -1.93
CA VAL A 75 6.18 -2.57 -1.82
C VAL A 75 6.26 -2.95 -0.35
N ALA A 76 5.21 -3.63 0.11
CA ALA A 76 5.18 -4.22 1.44
C ALA A 76 6.02 -5.51 1.47
N MET A 77 6.85 -5.68 2.49
CA MET A 77 7.65 -6.88 2.75
C MET A 77 7.52 -7.27 4.22
N GLY A 78 7.49 -8.58 4.51
CA GLY A 78 7.21 -9.08 5.84
C GLY A 78 5.77 -8.79 6.29
N ARG A 79 5.52 -8.83 7.59
CA ARG A 79 4.20 -8.54 8.16
C ARG A 79 4.09 -7.06 8.50
N VAL A 80 3.14 -6.36 7.87
CA VAL A 80 2.98 -4.91 8.03
C VAL A 80 1.52 -4.50 8.19
N GLY A 81 1.31 -3.39 8.89
CA GLY A 81 0.00 -2.76 9.03
C GLY A 81 -0.20 -1.64 8.00
N THR A 82 -1.29 -1.65 7.23
CA THR A 82 -1.59 -0.57 6.28
C THR A 82 -3.07 -0.29 6.15
N ALA A 83 -3.44 0.99 6.07
CA ALA A 83 -4.76 1.43 5.61
C ALA A 83 -4.94 1.28 4.09
N GLY A 84 -3.83 1.16 3.36
CA GLY A 84 -3.77 1.20 1.91
C GLY A 84 -4.08 2.60 1.33
N GLN A 85 -3.89 2.70 0.02
CA GLN A 85 -4.25 3.88 -0.76
C GLN A 85 -5.64 3.69 -1.36
N LEU A 86 -6.58 4.59 -1.07
CA LEU A 86 -7.91 4.53 -1.68
C LEU A 86 -7.84 5.10 -3.10
N VAL A 87 -8.11 4.25 -4.10
CA VAL A 87 -8.07 4.63 -5.53
C VAL A 87 -9.46 4.76 -6.14
N TYR A 88 -10.43 4.01 -5.62
CA TYR A 88 -11.76 4.02 -6.20
C TYR A 88 -12.83 3.80 -5.13
N ARG A 89 -13.92 4.56 -5.23
CA ARG A 89 -15.11 4.38 -4.42
C ARG A 89 -16.34 4.31 -5.31
N ASN A 90 -17.12 3.25 -5.15
CA ASN A 90 -18.40 3.05 -5.79
C ASN A 90 -19.50 2.98 -4.74
N ALA A 91 -20.65 3.57 -5.04
CA ALA A 91 -21.84 3.42 -4.22
C ALA A 91 -23.00 2.97 -5.10
N TYR A 92 -23.70 1.92 -4.66
CA TYR A 92 -24.80 1.32 -5.41
C TYR A 92 -25.93 0.88 -4.49
N SER A 93 -27.00 0.35 -5.08
CA SER A 93 -28.29 0.01 -4.46
C SER A 93 -29.15 1.22 -4.09
N SER A 94 -30.42 0.97 -3.76
CA SER A 94 -31.36 1.99 -3.30
C SER A 94 -30.81 2.75 -2.09
N GLY A 95 -30.70 4.07 -2.22
CA GLY A 95 -30.17 4.95 -1.17
C GLY A 95 -28.66 4.84 -0.94
N ASN A 96 -27.89 4.32 -1.91
CA ASN A 96 -26.42 4.23 -1.85
C ASN A 96 -25.89 3.52 -0.60
N ARG A 97 -26.67 2.57 -0.07
CA ARG A 97 -26.34 1.84 1.16
C ARG A 97 -25.17 0.88 1.01
N ARG A 98 -24.79 0.49 -0.21
CA ARG A 98 -23.65 -0.40 -0.43
C ARG A 98 -22.51 0.41 -1.02
N VAL A 99 -21.41 0.46 -0.28
CA VAL A 99 -20.20 1.17 -0.69
C VAL A 99 -19.09 0.16 -0.94
N GLN A 100 -18.41 0.29 -2.06
CA GLN A 100 -17.23 -0.50 -2.42
C GLN A 100 -16.04 0.41 -2.53
N ASP A 101 -15.01 0.14 -1.73
CA ASP A 101 -13.75 0.86 -1.75
C ASP A 101 -12.67 -0.06 -2.31
N VAL A 102 -11.92 0.42 -3.28
CA VAL A 102 -10.72 -0.25 -3.79
C VAL A 102 -9.51 0.41 -3.17
N ARG A 103 -8.75 -0.39 -2.43
CA ARG A 103 -7.56 0.06 -1.71
C ARG A 103 -6.33 -0.69 -2.20
N ILE A 104 -5.33 0.02 -2.70
CA ILE A 104 -4.04 -0.57 -3.03
C ILE A 104 -3.30 -0.84 -1.72
N LEU A 105 -2.85 -2.09 -1.55
CA LEU A 105 -2.08 -2.54 -0.39
C LEU A 105 -0.58 -2.52 -0.69
N SER A 106 -0.20 -2.82 -1.93
CA SER A 106 1.19 -2.85 -2.39
C SER A 106 1.23 -2.79 -3.92
N HIS A 107 2.23 -2.10 -4.49
CA HIS A 107 2.52 -2.02 -5.93
C HIS A 107 3.31 -3.24 -6.43
N PHE A 108 3.25 -4.33 -5.68
CA PHE A 108 3.79 -5.63 -6.01
C PHE A 108 2.91 -6.67 -5.34
N ARG A 109 2.97 -7.91 -5.83
CA ARG A 109 2.16 -9.00 -5.27
C ARG A 109 2.42 -9.20 -3.78
N ILE A 110 1.41 -9.64 -3.05
CA ILE A 110 1.48 -9.96 -1.63
C ILE A 110 1.06 -11.41 -1.39
N THR A 111 1.36 -11.93 -0.20
CA THR A 111 1.00 -13.30 0.17
C THR A 111 -0.45 -13.39 0.65
N GLY A 112 -0.90 -12.42 1.46
CA GLY A 112 -2.26 -12.46 2.00
C GLY A 112 -2.59 -11.35 3.00
N ILE A 113 -3.84 -11.35 3.45
CA ILE A 113 -4.30 -10.55 4.60
C ILE A 113 -4.45 -11.49 5.79
N THR A 114 -3.74 -11.22 6.88
CA THR A 114 -3.84 -12.03 8.10
C THR A 114 -5.02 -11.59 8.96
N ARG A 115 -5.12 -10.28 9.21
CA ARG A 115 -6.13 -9.69 10.10
C ARG A 115 -6.56 -8.31 9.62
N VAL A 116 -7.71 -7.87 10.09
CA VAL A 116 -8.24 -6.52 9.84
C VAL A 116 -8.62 -5.85 11.14
N ARG A 117 -8.53 -4.53 11.21
CA ARG A 117 -8.85 -3.78 12.43
C ARG A 117 -10.23 -3.13 12.33
N TYR A 118 -11.11 -3.44 13.26
CA TYR A 118 -12.46 -2.88 13.34
C TYR A 118 -12.70 -2.28 14.72
N LYS A 119 -13.10 -0.99 14.79
CA LYS A 119 -13.31 -0.23 16.04
C LYS A 119 -12.15 -0.37 17.05
N GLY A 120 -10.91 -0.42 16.56
CA GLY A 120 -9.70 -0.52 17.38
C GLY A 120 -9.21 -1.95 17.67
N GLU A 121 -10.03 -2.98 17.43
CA GLU A 121 -9.71 -4.38 17.71
C GLU A 121 -9.33 -5.16 16.45
N TRP A 122 -8.45 -6.16 16.60
CA TRP A 122 -8.10 -7.09 15.53
C TRP A 122 -9.19 -8.15 15.35
N LYS A 123 -9.64 -8.31 14.11
CA LYS A 123 -10.63 -9.30 13.66
C LYS A 123 -10.05 -10.11 12.52
N THR A 124 -10.62 -11.29 12.28
CA THR A 124 -10.22 -12.18 11.21
C THR A 124 -11.22 -12.12 10.06
N LEU A 125 -10.73 -12.41 8.86
CA LEU A 125 -11.56 -12.70 7.69
C LEU A 125 -11.90 -14.19 7.71
N GLY A 126 -13.13 -14.56 7.37
CA GLY A 126 -13.53 -15.96 7.35
C GLY A 126 -14.94 -16.19 6.84
N GLY A 127 -15.45 -17.41 7.07
CA GLY A 127 -16.72 -17.87 6.54
C GLY A 127 -16.61 -18.39 5.11
N ILE A 128 -17.77 -18.67 4.50
CA ILE A 128 -17.84 -19.05 3.08
C ILE A 128 -17.55 -17.81 2.24
N GLU A 129 -16.61 -17.93 1.31
CA GLU A 129 -16.27 -16.84 0.39
C GLU A 129 -17.46 -16.51 -0.52
N ASP A 130 -17.87 -15.24 -0.54
CA ASP A 130 -18.80 -14.75 -1.53
C ASP A 130 -18.02 -14.40 -2.81
N ALA A 131 -18.39 -15.01 -3.93
CA ALA A 131 -17.71 -14.80 -5.22
C ALA A 131 -17.62 -13.32 -5.64
N THR A 132 -18.54 -12.47 -5.18
CA THR A 132 -18.59 -11.04 -5.49
C THR A 132 -17.99 -10.14 -4.42
N LYS A 133 -18.00 -10.52 -3.14
CA LYS A 133 -17.59 -9.66 -2.01
C LYS A 133 -16.35 -10.15 -1.26
N GLY A 134 -15.93 -11.39 -1.48
CA GLY A 134 -14.84 -12.04 -0.76
C GLY A 134 -15.27 -12.55 0.61
N PHE A 135 -14.41 -12.40 1.60
CA PHE A 135 -14.60 -12.90 2.95
C PHE A 135 -15.26 -11.86 3.86
N ARG A 136 -16.16 -12.31 4.74
CA ARG A 136 -16.77 -11.44 5.75
C ARG A 136 -15.80 -11.25 6.91
N VAL A 137 -15.75 -10.02 7.44
CA VAL A 137 -15.09 -9.74 8.73
C VAL A 137 -15.89 -10.42 9.85
N GLN A 138 -15.23 -11.22 10.67
CA GLN A 138 -15.87 -12.01 11.71
C GLN A 138 -16.04 -11.23 13.01
N SER A 139 -17.02 -11.63 13.82
CA SER A 139 -17.26 -11.08 15.16
C SER A 139 -17.47 -9.56 15.19
N ILE A 140 -18.23 -9.05 14.20
CA ILE A 140 -18.67 -7.66 14.10
C ILE A 140 -20.19 -7.57 13.89
N ASP A 141 -20.75 -6.46 14.37
CA ASP A 141 -22.16 -6.06 14.28
C ASP A 141 -22.53 -5.48 12.91
N ALA A 142 -21.54 -5.01 12.15
CA ALA A 142 -21.71 -4.51 10.79
C ALA A 142 -21.54 -5.60 9.72
N GLU A 143 -21.96 -5.29 8.50
CA GLU A 143 -21.74 -6.16 7.34
C GLU A 143 -20.64 -5.58 6.44
N VAL A 144 -19.41 -6.05 6.67
CA VAL A 144 -18.20 -5.67 5.96
C VAL A 144 -17.56 -6.91 5.34
N TRP A 145 -17.23 -6.81 4.06
CA TRP A 145 -16.62 -7.86 3.27
C TRP A 145 -15.32 -7.36 2.64
N VAL A 146 -14.33 -8.23 2.54
CA VAL A 146 -13.02 -7.94 1.95
C VAL A 146 -12.69 -9.02 0.93
N LYS A 147 -12.46 -8.60 -0.32
CA LYS A 147 -11.92 -9.46 -1.37
C LYS A 147 -10.51 -9.03 -1.72
N LEU A 148 -9.56 -9.94 -1.59
CA LEU A 148 -8.16 -9.70 -1.89
C LEU A 148 -7.84 -10.09 -3.33
N TYR A 149 -7.15 -9.19 -4.04
CA TYR A 149 -6.42 -9.48 -5.26
C TYR A 149 -4.94 -9.43 -4.94
N ILE A 150 -4.26 -10.58 -5.10
CA ILE A 150 -2.89 -10.77 -4.63
C ILE A 150 -1.85 -9.99 -5.45
N GLY A 151 -2.19 -9.50 -6.64
CA GLY A 151 -1.30 -8.67 -7.46
C GLY A 151 -0.47 -9.42 -8.49
N THR A 152 -0.90 -10.59 -8.96
CA THR A 152 -0.23 -11.25 -10.10
C THR A 152 -0.42 -10.47 -11.39
N MET A 153 0.47 -10.67 -12.37
CA MET A 153 0.34 -10.01 -13.69
C MET A 153 -0.88 -10.49 -14.48
N ASP A 154 -1.30 -11.75 -14.26
CA ASP A 154 -2.41 -12.36 -14.97
C ASP A 154 -3.78 -12.12 -14.32
N GLN A 155 -3.85 -11.44 -13.17
CA GLN A 155 -5.12 -11.25 -12.47
C GLN A 155 -6.15 -10.51 -13.32
N THR A 156 -7.43 -10.84 -13.12
CA THR A 156 -8.56 -10.22 -13.82
C THR A 156 -9.20 -9.14 -12.96
N ALA A 157 -9.82 -8.15 -13.60
CA ALA A 157 -10.62 -7.13 -12.90
C ALA A 157 -11.78 -7.76 -12.09
N ASP A 158 -12.18 -7.10 -11.01
CA ASP A 158 -13.25 -7.63 -10.16
C ASP A 158 -14.62 -7.59 -10.85
N ALA A 159 -15.19 -8.78 -11.07
CA ALA A 159 -16.49 -8.93 -11.71
C ALA A 159 -17.63 -8.23 -10.93
N GLY A 160 -17.53 -8.16 -9.60
CA GLY A 160 -18.50 -7.49 -8.74
C GLY A 160 -18.51 -5.97 -8.97
N LEU A 161 -17.33 -5.34 -9.03
CA LEU A 161 -17.15 -3.92 -9.34
C LEU A 161 -17.60 -3.58 -10.74
N ILE A 162 -17.27 -4.41 -11.74
CA ILE A 162 -17.73 -4.21 -13.13
C ILE A 162 -19.27 -4.20 -13.15
N ALA A 163 -19.89 -5.25 -12.61
CA ALA A 163 -21.33 -5.45 -12.65
C ALA A 163 -22.13 -4.40 -11.85
N LYS A 164 -21.52 -3.78 -10.82
CA LYS A 164 -22.17 -2.81 -9.93
C LYS A 164 -21.65 -1.38 -10.10
N SER A 165 -20.82 -1.13 -11.11
CA SER A 165 -20.28 0.19 -11.41
C SER A 165 -21.39 1.23 -11.58
N ASN A 166 -21.24 2.38 -10.93
CA ASN A 166 -22.21 3.47 -10.99
C ASN A 166 -21.50 4.81 -11.28
N PRO A 167 -21.72 5.44 -12.45
CA PRO A 167 -22.49 4.93 -13.60
C PRO A 167 -21.84 3.70 -14.23
N LEU A 168 -22.63 2.96 -15.02
CA LEU A 168 -22.16 1.77 -15.73
C LEU A 168 -20.95 2.09 -16.60
N GLY A 169 -19.95 1.20 -16.60
CA GLY A 169 -18.72 1.36 -17.37
C GLY A 169 -17.65 2.22 -16.69
N ARG A 170 -17.93 2.79 -15.50
CA ARG A 170 -16.89 3.46 -14.69
C ARG A 170 -15.77 2.50 -14.25
N TRP A 171 -16.11 1.23 -14.03
CA TRP A 171 -15.12 0.16 -13.82
C TRP A 171 -15.30 -0.90 -14.90
N THR A 172 -14.25 -1.20 -15.66
CA THR A 172 -14.29 -2.11 -16.81
C THR A 172 -13.38 -3.33 -16.58
N SER A 173 -13.39 -4.26 -17.55
CA SER A 173 -12.47 -5.39 -17.60
C SER A 173 -10.99 -4.97 -17.69
N ASP A 174 -10.71 -3.74 -18.11
CA ASP A 174 -9.36 -3.23 -18.31
C ASP A 174 -8.73 -2.79 -16.99
N HIS A 175 -9.54 -2.47 -15.97
CA HIS A 175 -9.09 -2.12 -14.62
C HIS A 175 -8.72 -3.37 -13.81
N ARG A 176 -7.73 -4.11 -14.32
CA ARG A 176 -7.26 -5.37 -13.73
C ARG A 176 -6.32 -5.17 -12.55
N GLY A 177 -5.66 -4.01 -12.49
CA GLY A 177 -4.60 -3.75 -11.51
C GLY A 177 -3.43 -4.73 -11.60
N ALA A 178 -3.08 -5.23 -12.79
CA ALA A 178 -2.02 -6.24 -12.97
C ALA A 178 -0.71 -5.81 -12.28
N GLY A 179 -0.13 -6.71 -11.48
CA GLY A 179 1.09 -6.42 -10.70
C GLY A 179 0.87 -5.64 -9.40
N ILE A 180 -0.37 -5.25 -9.08
CA ILE A 180 -0.73 -4.46 -7.90
C ILE A 180 -1.65 -5.28 -6.99
N ALA A 181 -1.26 -5.44 -5.73
CA ALA A 181 -2.11 -6.04 -4.73
C ALA A 181 -3.13 -5.01 -4.22
N TYR A 182 -4.42 -5.33 -4.35
CA TYR A 182 -5.50 -4.45 -3.89
C TYR A 182 -6.61 -5.23 -3.19
N ALA A 183 -7.26 -4.58 -2.24
CA ALA A 183 -8.44 -5.08 -1.56
C ALA A 183 -9.69 -4.33 -2.02
N VAL A 184 -10.75 -5.08 -2.34
CA VAL A 184 -12.09 -4.53 -2.54
C VAL A 184 -12.86 -4.71 -1.24
N VAL A 185 -13.14 -3.59 -0.57
CA VAL A 185 -13.89 -3.55 0.68
C VAL A 185 -15.33 -3.20 0.38
N THR A 186 -16.26 -4.13 0.59
CA THR A 186 -17.70 -3.87 0.48
C THR A 186 -18.29 -3.66 1.86
N SER A 187 -18.71 -2.43 2.14
CA SER A 187 -19.42 -2.04 3.37
C SER A 187 -20.91 -1.85 3.09
N ILE A 188 -21.77 -2.51 3.86
CA ILE A 188 -23.21 -2.27 3.83
C ILE A 188 -23.57 -1.31 4.97
N LEU A 189 -23.94 -0.10 4.61
CA LEU A 189 -24.29 0.97 5.53
C LEU A 189 -25.64 0.67 6.19
N ASP A 190 -25.61 0.82 7.51
CA ASP A 190 -26.75 0.67 8.41
C ASP A 190 -26.76 1.86 9.39
N ARG A 191 -27.95 2.42 9.64
CA ARG A 191 -28.10 3.58 10.53
C ARG A 191 -27.68 3.27 11.97
N GLU A 192 -27.76 2.01 12.38
CA GLU A 192 -27.48 1.57 13.75
C GLU A 192 -26.02 1.14 13.90
N HIS A 193 -25.51 0.34 12.96
CA HIS A 193 -24.23 -0.37 13.14
C HIS A 193 -23.08 0.16 12.26
N LEU A 194 -23.39 0.82 11.14
CA LEU A 194 -22.38 1.33 10.20
C LEU A 194 -22.88 2.54 9.40
N GLN A 195 -22.86 3.72 10.01
CA GLN A 195 -23.38 4.95 9.38
C GLN A 195 -22.46 5.50 8.29
N GLN A 196 -21.18 5.16 8.34
CA GLN A 196 -20.15 5.60 7.40
C GLN A 196 -19.36 4.39 6.89
N PRO A 197 -18.76 4.46 5.68
CA PRO A 197 -17.87 3.41 5.18
C PRO A 197 -16.79 3.08 6.21
N TRP A 198 -16.48 1.81 6.37
CA TRP A 198 -15.47 1.37 7.33
C TRP A 198 -14.10 1.95 6.97
N GLU A 199 -13.43 2.52 7.98
CA GLU A 199 -12.03 2.92 7.90
C GLU A 199 -11.16 1.66 7.93
N ALA A 200 -10.86 1.15 6.74
CA ALA A 200 -10.17 -0.11 6.60
C ALA A 200 -8.69 0.01 7.01
N PHE A 201 -8.26 -0.93 7.85
CA PHE A 201 -6.86 -1.10 8.23
C PHE A 201 -6.55 -2.59 8.28
N PHE A 202 -5.49 -2.99 7.58
CA PHE A 202 -5.13 -4.37 7.31
C PHE A 202 -3.79 -4.71 7.94
N GLU A 203 -3.68 -5.93 8.46
CA GLU A 203 -2.39 -6.58 8.67
C GLU A 203 -2.16 -7.54 7.50
N ILE A 204 -1.14 -7.25 6.70
CA ILE A 204 -0.82 -7.99 5.49
C ILE A 204 0.49 -8.74 5.63
N GLU A 205 0.55 -9.89 4.97
CA GLU A 205 1.79 -10.58 4.65
C GLU A 205 2.22 -10.09 3.27
N GLY A 206 3.30 -9.31 3.23
CA GLY A 206 3.77 -8.62 2.04
C GLY A 206 4.32 -9.54 0.95
N ALA A 207 5.21 -8.98 0.15
CA ALA A 207 5.80 -9.63 -1.00
C ALA A 207 6.47 -10.95 -0.62
N PRO A 208 6.15 -12.07 -1.31
CA PRO A 208 7.03 -13.22 -1.32
C PRO A 208 8.38 -12.82 -1.92
N LEU A 209 9.48 -13.32 -1.34
CA LEU A 209 10.84 -12.94 -1.70
C LEU A 209 11.69 -14.14 -2.12
N TYR A 210 12.64 -13.88 -3.02
CA TYR A 210 13.60 -14.87 -3.47
C TYR A 210 14.63 -15.20 -2.37
N ASP A 211 14.63 -16.45 -1.91
CA ASP A 211 15.71 -17.05 -1.13
C ASP A 211 16.69 -17.82 -2.01
N TRP A 212 17.91 -17.30 -2.19
CA TRP A 212 18.97 -17.99 -2.94
C TRP A 212 19.43 -19.29 -2.29
N ARG A 213 19.27 -19.43 -0.97
CA ARG A 213 19.60 -20.68 -0.26
C ARG A 213 18.64 -21.80 -0.64
N LYS A 214 17.49 -21.46 -1.22
CA LYS A 214 16.49 -22.39 -1.76
C LYS A 214 16.54 -22.55 -3.29
N ASP A 215 17.57 -22.05 -3.97
CA ASP A 215 17.72 -22.14 -5.43
C ASP A 215 18.91 -23.02 -5.81
N THR A 216 18.64 -24.21 -6.36
CA THR A 216 19.67 -25.15 -6.83
C THR A 216 20.57 -24.61 -7.94
N THR A 217 20.13 -23.60 -8.69
CA THR A 217 20.88 -23.05 -9.82
C THR A 217 21.98 -22.08 -9.39
N VAL A 218 21.97 -21.62 -8.13
CA VAL A 218 22.98 -20.73 -7.55
C VAL A 218 23.64 -21.31 -6.29
N GLY A 219 23.58 -22.64 -6.12
CA GLY A 219 24.25 -23.34 -5.01
C GLY A 219 23.41 -23.57 -3.75
N GLY A 220 22.13 -23.19 -3.77
CA GLY A 220 21.15 -23.51 -2.73
C GLY A 220 20.53 -24.90 -2.89
N SER A 221 19.45 -25.16 -2.14
CA SER A 221 18.68 -26.40 -2.17
C SER A 221 17.18 -26.11 -2.16
N GLY A 222 16.52 -26.26 -3.31
CA GLY A 222 15.07 -26.06 -3.45
C GLY A 222 14.63 -25.62 -4.86
N SER A 223 13.38 -25.21 -4.96
CA SER A 223 12.71 -24.86 -6.21
C SER A 223 12.68 -23.37 -6.53
N HIS A 224 13.20 -22.51 -5.67
CA HIS A 224 13.21 -21.06 -5.92
C HIS A 224 14.00 -20.75 -7.18
N ARG A 225 13.55 -19.77 -7.97
CA ARG A 225 14.27 -19.25 -9.15
C ARG A 225 14.14 -17.73 -9.18
N TRP A 226 15.25 -17.04 -9.42
CA TRP A 226 15.22 -15.57 -9.51
C TRP A 226 14.30 -15.04 -10.63
N ASN A 227 14.21 -15.73 -11.77
CA ASN A 227 13.40 -15.28 -12.90
C ASN A 227 11.94 -15.77 -12.85
N ASP A 228 11.57 -16.56 -11.84
CA ASP A 228 10.22 -17.07 -11.69
C ASP A 228 9.71 -16.70 -10.30
N GLN A 229 8.92 -15.63 -10.27
CA GLN A 229 8.39 -15.11 -9.02
C GLN A 229 7.47 -16.16 -8.36
N ASP A 230 6.75 -17.01 -9.09
CA ASP A 230 5.80 -17.95 -8.49
C ASP A 230 6.47 -19.02 -7.60
N THR A 231 7.80 -19.12 -7.68
CA THR A 231 8.61 -19.98 -6.80
C THR A 231 9.02 -19.34 -5.48
N TRP A 232 8.74 -18.05 -5.25
CA TRP A 232 9.17 -17.31 -4.07
C TRP A 232 8.18 -17.47 -2.92
N ASP A 233 8.69 -17.38 -1.69
CA ASP A 233 7.91 -17.59 -0.47
C ASP A 233 7.86 -16.33 0.41
N PHE A 234 6.82 -16.23 1.23
CA PHE A 234 6.77 -15.25 2.31
C PHE A 234 7.94 -15.42 3.29
N THR A 235 8.50 -14.30 3.75
CA THR A 235 9.57 -14.28 4.74
C THR A 235 9.52 -13.00 5.58
N GLU A 236 9.91 -13.11 6.84
CA GLU A 236 10.12 -11.97 7.74
C GLU A 236 11.63 -11.70 7.95
N ASN A 237 12.51 -12.39 7.23
CA ASN A 237 13.96 -12.26 7.38
C ASN A 237 14.47 -10.94 6.76
N PRO A 238 15.08 -10.03 7.56
CA PRO A 238 15.50 -8.72 7.09
C PRO A 238 16.59 -8.78 6.02
N HIS A 239 17.45 -9.82 6.00
CA HIS A 239 18.51 -9.94 5.00
C HIS A 239 17.98 -10.38 3.64
N LEU A 240 16.88 -11.15 3.59
CA LEU A 240 16.19 -11.42 2.33
C LEU A 240 15.50 -10.17 1.78
N MET A 241 14.91 -9.34 2.66
CA MET A 241 14.32 -8.05 2.28
C MET A 241 15.38 -7.08 1.75
N ALA A 242 16.51 -6.98 2.44
CA ALA A 242 17.64 -6.15 2.04
C ALA A 242 18.21 -6.61 0.69
N TYR A 243 18.40 -7.92 0.50
CA TYR A 243 18.86 -8.48 -0.77
C TYR A 243 17.87 -8.18 -1.92
N ALA A 244 16.56 -8.29 -1.66
CA ALA A 244 15.53 -7.95 -2.65
C ALA A 244 15.59 -6.46 -3.04
N LEU A 245 15.80 -5.55 -2.07
CA LEU A 245 15.99 -4.12 -2.36
C LEU A 245 17.28 -3.84 -3.13
N GLU A 246 18.40 -4.48 -2.78
CA GLU A 246 19.67 -4.33 -3.51
C GLU A 246 19.53 -4.80 -4.96
N ARG A 247 18.95 -5.99 -5.18
CA ARG A 247 18.68 -6.52 -6.53
C ARG A 247 17.62 -5.74 -7.28
N GLY A 248 16.73 -5.05 -6.57
CA GLY A 248 15.52 -4.43 -7.10
C GLY A 248 14.35 -5.41 -7.21
N ILE A 249 13.15 -4.91 -6.94
CA ILE A 249 11.89 -5.63 -7.10
C ILE A 249 11.23 -5.11 -8.39
N PHE A 250 10.92 -6.03 -9.30
CA PHE A 250 10.44 -5.71 -10.65
C PHE A 250 9.10 -6.39 -10.95
N ASN A 251 8.24 -5.69 -11.68
CA ASN A 251 7.11 -6.29 -12.40
C ASN A 251 7.44 -6.25 -13.89
N GLY A 252 7.74 -7.42 -14.48
CA GLY A 252 8.30 -7.48 -15.83
C GLY A 252 9.64 -6.75 -15.91
N SER A 253 9.76 -5.78 -16.81
CA SER A 253 10.95 -4.93 -16.94
C SER A 253 10.91 -3.67 -16.07
N GLU A 254 9.80 -3.39 -15.40
CA GLU A 254 9.62 -2.15 -14.65
C GLU A 254 10.02 -2.33 -13.19
N MET A 255 10.93 -1.48 -12.70
CA MET A 255 11.35 -1.50 -11.31
C MET A 255 10.31 -0.83 -10.43
N MET A 256 9.83 -1.55 -9.43
CA MET A 256 8.87 -1.04 -8.45
C MET A 256 9.60 -0.33 -7.32
N VAL A 257 10.64 -0.97 -6.74
CA VAL A 257 11.47 -0.40 -5.67
C VAL A 257 12.86 -1.05 -5.66
N GLY A 258 13.86 -0.34 -5.13
CA GLY A 258 15.21 -0.84 -4.91
C GLY A 258 16.25 -0.23 -5.86
N LYS A 259 17.45 -0.82 -5.85
CA LYS A 259 18.65 -0.27 -6.51
C LYS A 259 18.94 -0.88 -7.88
N GLY A 260 18.48 -2.11 -8.13
CA GLY A 260 18.70 -2.79 -9.42
C GLY A 260 20.12 -3.33 -9.59
N ALA A 261 20.83 -3.67 -8.52
CA ALA A 261 22.19 -4.18 -8.59
C ALA A 261 22.24 -5.56 -9.27
N PRO A 262 23.22 -5.81 -10.17
CA PRO A 262 23.38 -7.12 -10.78
C PRO A 262 23.84 -8.15 -9.73
N ALA A 263 23.44 -9.41 -9.91
CA ALA A 263 23.78 -10.50 -8.99
C ALA A 263 25.30 -10.64 -8.75
N SER A 264 26.13 -10.36 -9.77
CA SER A 264 27.59 -10.41 -9.69
C SER A 264 28.20 -9.42 -8.69
N ARG A 265 27.46 -8.37 -8.29
CA ARG A 265 27.90 -7.39 -7.28
C ARG A 265 27.46 -7.74 -5.86
N LEU A 266 26.69 -8.81 -5.67
CA LEU A 266 26.19 -9.24 -4.37
C LEU A 266 26.68 -10.67 -4.07
N PRO A 267 27.94 -10.83 -3.61
CA PRO A 267 28.51 -12.16 -3.33
C PRO A 267 27.72 -12.88 -2.23
N LEU A 268 27.13 -14.03 -2.57
CA LEU A 268 26.12 -14.70 -1.75
C LEU A 268 26.65 -15.26 -0.43
N ASP A 269 27.96 -15.45 -0.27
CA ASP A 269 28.55 -16.09 0.91
C ASP A 269 28.21 -15.32 2.20
N MET A 270 28.43 -13.99 2.19
CA MET A 270 28.15 -13.13 3.34
C MET A 270 26.66 -12.91 3.55
N TRP A 271 25.88 -12.78 2.46
CA TRP A 271 24.42 -12.72 2.54
C TRP A 271 23.83 -13.98 3.16
N THR A 272 24.35 -15.15 2.78
CA THR A 272 23.92 -16.46 3.31
C THR A 272 24.20 -16.56 4.81
N LEU A 273 25.41 -16.17 5.24
CA LEU A 273 25.76 -16.15 6.66
C LEU A 273 24.80 -15.25 7.45
N ALA A 274 24.56 -14.03 6.96
CA ALA A 274 23.69 -13.08 7.63
C ALA A 274 22.22 -13.53 7.68
N ALA A 275 21.70 -14.08 6.58
CA ALA A 275 20.35 -14.64 6.51
C ALA A 275 20.19 -15.84 7.47
N ASN A 276 21.20 -16.72 7.57
CA ASN A 276 21.18 -17.83 8.50
C ASN A 276 21.18 -17.36 9.96
N ILE A 277 21.96 -16.33 10.30
CA ILE A 277 21.95 -15.73 11.65
C ILE A 277 20.56 -15.17 11.99
N SER A 278 19.91 -14.47 11.04
CA SER A 278 18.53 -13.97 11.26
C SER A 278 17.52 -15.10 11.52
N ASP A 279 17.67 -16.24 10.85
CA ASP A 279 16.80 -17.40 11.00
C ASP A 279 17.11 -18.29 12.21
N GLU A 280 18.19 -18.02 12.94
CA GLU A 280 18.47 -18.72 14.19
C GLU A 280 17.32 -18.57 15.18
N THR A 281 17.07 -19.62 15.94
CA THR A 281 15.96 -19.63 16.91
C THR A 281 16.48 -19.22 18.28
N VAL A 282 15.90 -18.17 18.85
CA VAL A 282 16.21 -17.65 20.18
C VAL A 282 14.96 -17.80 21.05
N GLY A 283 14.90 -18.89 21.81
CA GLY A 283 13.68 -19.26 22.53
C GLY A 283 12.55 -19.66 21.56
N PRO A 284 11.33 -19.08 21.65
CA PRO A 284 10.21 -19.44 20.76
C PRO A 284 10.18 -18.62 19.45
N VAL A 285 11.11 -17.70 19.22
CA VAL A 285 11.10 -16.76 18.09
C VAL A 285 12.38 -16.84 17.26
N LYS A 286 12.30 -16.33 16.02
CA LYS A 286 13.48 -16.06 15.20
C LYS A 286 14.30 -14.91 15.79
N ARG A 287 15.62 -14.96 15.61
CA ARG A 287 16.56 -13.98 16.16
C ARG A 287 16.23 -12.57 15.66
N TYR A 288 16.03 -12.43 14.36
CA TYR A 288 15.69 -11.14 13.73
C TYR A 288 14.54 -11.31 12.75
N THR A 289 13.51 -10.48 12.91
CA THR A 289 12.39 -10.35 11.98
C THR A 289 12.16 -8.88 11.66
N ALA A 290 11.61 -8.60 10.48
CA ALA A 290 11.27 -7.25 10.05
C ALA A 290 9.96 -7.22 9.28
N GLY A 291 9.38 -6.01 9.21
CA GLY A 291 8.29 -5.65 8.33
C GLY A 291 8.54 -4.24 7.80
N LEU A 292 8.43 -4.05 6.49
CA LEU A 292 8.76 -2.80 5.83
C LEU A 292 7.84 -2.53 4.65
N ILE A 293 7.30 -1.32 4.56
CA ILE A 293 6.72 -0.77 3.33
C ILE A 293 7.79 0.11 2.70
N ALA A 294 8.51 -0.45 1.74
CA ALA A 294 9.56 0.27 1.01
C ALA A 294 8.91 1.15 -0.07
N ALA A 295 9.42 2.37 -0.26
CA ALA A 295 8.86 3.32 -1.22
C ALA A 295 9.88 3.74 -2.30
N ALA A 296 9.39 4.00 -3.51
CA ALA A 296 10.12 4.55 -4.65
C ALA A 296 9.47 5.87 -5.06
N GLY A 297 10.00 6.98 -4.54
CA GLY A 297 9.46 8.31 -4.77
C GLY A 297 10.54 9.38 -4.76
N SER A 298 10.22 10.55 -5.32
CA SER A 298 11.11 11.71 -5.29
C SER A 298 11.39 12.12 -3.83
N GLY A 299 12.62 11.92 -3.37
CA GLY A 299 13.04 12.19 -1.99
C GLY A 299 13.19 10.96 -1.09
N VAL A 300 12.94 9.76 -1.60
CA VAL A 300 13.24 8.49 -0.92
C VAL A 300 14.53 7.92 -1.49
N THR A 301 15.55 7.77 -0.66
CA THR A 301 16.80 7.11 -1.06
C THR A 301 16.72 5.61 -0.80
N HIS A 302 17.51 4.85 -1.55
CA HIS A 302 17.67 3.42 -1.29
C HIS A 302 18.09 3.14 0.15
N ASP A 303 19.02 3.94 0.68
CA ASP A 303 19.51 3.82 2.06
C ASP A 303 18.41 4.03 3.10
N GLN A 304 17.43 4.90 2.84
CA GLN A 304 16.28 5.09 3.73
C GLN A 304 15.36 3.86 3.78
N ASN A 305 15.27 3.08 2.70
CA ASN A 305 14.56 1.80 2.71
C ASN A 305 15.39 0.70 3.38
N LEU A 306 16.72 0.76 3.27
CA LEU A 306 17.62 -0.28 3.80
C LEU A 306 17.86 -0.13 5.31
N GLN A 307 18.00 1.10 5.81
CA GLN A 307 18.36 1.40 7.18
C GLN A 307 17.45 0.72 8.23
N PRO A 308 16.11 0.73 8.11
CA PRO A 308 15.24 0.04 9.06
C PRO A 308 15.49 -1.48 9.13
N LEU A 309 15.90 -2.11 8.02
CA LEU A 309 16.23 -3.54 7.99
C LEU A 309 17.57 -3.84 8.67
N LEU A 310 18.54 -2.94 8.50
CA LEU A 310 19.83 -3.01 9.18
C LEU A 310 19.65 -2.82 10.68
N GLU A 311 18.85 -1.84 11.10
CA GLU A 311 18.51 -1.60 12.51
C GLU A 311 17.78 -2.80 13.13
N ALA A 312 16.82 -3.41 12.41
CA ALA A 312 16.09 -4.59 12.87
C ALA A 312 16.99 -5.83 13.05
N SER A 313 18.12 -5.89 12.37
CA SER A 313 19.09 -6.99 12.45
C SER A 313 20.34 -6.67 13.27
N ALA A 314 20.38 -5.49 13.94
CA ALA A 314 21.57 -4.94 14.58
C ALA A 314 22.81 -4.96 13.66
N SER A 315 22.58 -4.81 12.36
CA SER A 315 23.61 -4.83 11.33
C SER A 315 24.20 -3.42 11.16
N THR A 316 25.52 -3.34 11.10
CA THR A 316 26.26 -2.08 10.90
C THR A 316 26.86 -1.98 9.50
N TRP A 317 26.46 -2.84 8.57
CA TRP A 317 27.03 -2.84 7.22
C TRP A 317 26.45 -1.67 6.41
N VAL A 318 27.28 -0.65 6.22
CA VAL A 318 27.14 0.43 5.23
C VAL A 318 28.28 0.30 4.23
#